data_AF-A0A2U8I7K8-F1
#
_entry.id   AF-A0A2U8I7K8-F1
#
_cell.length_a   1.000
_cell.length_b   1.000
_cell.length_c   1.000
_cell.angle_alpha   90.00
_cell.angle_beta   90.00
_cell.angle_gamma   90.00
#
_symmetry.space_group_name_H-M   'P 1'
#
loop_
_entity.id
_entity.type
_entity.pdbx_description
1 polymer ?
#
loop_
_entity_poly.entity_id
_entity_poly.type
_entity_poly.pdbx_seq_one_letter_code
_entity_poly.pdbx_strand_id
1 'polypeptide(L)'
;MNTMFLLMAEFETSTIPLSSIAERYLGMKPSTADKKAGAGDLPIPTFRMGNTQKAPRMVHVNDLAAFIDKRRKEAKKEFEHCK
;
A
#
# COMPACT_ATOMS: atom_id res chain seq x y z
N MET A 1 -12.30 11.68 7.71
CA MET A 1 -11.02 12.14 7.12
C MET A 1 -10.65 11.16 6.05
N ASN A 2 -10.44 11.62 4.81
CA ASN A 2 -10.12 10.73 3.69
C ASN A 2 -8.61 10.46 3.69
N THR A 3 -8.21 9.23 4.00
CA THR A 3 -6.79 8.82 4.08
C THR A 3 -6.06 9.05 2.75
N MET A 4 -6.80 8.97 1.64
CA MET A 4 -6.32 9.32 0.30
C MET A 4 -5.76 10.75 0.20
N PHE A 5 -6.44 11.75 0.76
CA PHE A 5 -5.97 13.15 0.67
C PHE A 5 -4.68 13.37 1.44
N LEU A 6 -4.51 12.69 2.58
CA LEU A 6 -3.28 12.77 3.37
C LEU A 6 -2.11 12.11 2.63
N LEU A 7 -2.33 10.95 2.01
CA LEU A 7 -1.32 10.28 1.20
C LEU A 7 -0.96 11.10 -0.06
N MET A 8 -1.94 11.74 -0.71
CA MET A 8 -1.65 12.63 -1.83
C MET A 8 -0.83 13.84 -1.41
N ALA A 9 -1.10 14.43 -0.24
CA ALA A 9 -0.31 15.54 0.29
C ALA A 9 1.13 15.12 0.66
N GLU A 10 1.34 13.86 1.03
CA GLU A 10 2.64 13.33 1.41
C GLU A 10 3.50 12.91 0.21
N PHE A 11 2.90 12.22 -0.76
CA PHE A 11 3.62 11.65 -1.89
C PHE A 11 3.52 12.48 -3.17
N GLU A 12 2.68 13.52 -3.19
CA GLU A 12 2.44 14.44 -4.32
C GLU A 12 2.14 13.74 -5.66
N THR A 13 1.72 12.47 -5.61
CA THR A 13 1.58 11.58 -6.76
C THR A 13 0.34 10.70 -6.62
N SER A 14 -0.30 10.38 -7.76
CA SER A 14 -1.44 9.45 -7.80
C SER A 14 -1.00 7.98 -7.68
N THR A 15 0.21 7.67 -8.16
CA THR A 15 0.78 6.33 -8.16
C THR A 15 2.10 6.35 -7.41
N ILE A 16 2.19 5.56 -6.35
CA ILE A 16 3.33 5.54 -5.44
C ILE A 16 4.18 4.29 -5.74
N PRO A 17 5.51 4.41 -5.84
CA PRO A 17 6.38 3.24 -5.96
C PRO A 17 6.23 2.30 -4.77
N LEU A 18 6.11 0.99 -5.04
CA LEU A 18 6.00 -0.05 -4.02
C LEU A 18 7.20 -0.01 -3.06
N SER A 19 8.39 0.34 -3.55
CA SER A 19 9.59 0.49 -2.74
C SER A 19 9.46 1.52 -1.62
N SER A 20 8.77 2.64 -1.88
CA SER A 20 8.60 3.72 -0.91
C SER A 20 7.63 3.36 0.21
N ILE A 21 6.65 2.49 -0.08
CA ILE A 21 5.64 2.07 0.91
C ILE A 21 5.98 0.74 1.60
N ALA A 22 6.90 -0.04 1.04
CA ALA A 22 7.24 -1.38 1.52
C ALA A 22 7.75 -1.35 2.97
N GLU A 23 8.68 -0.46 3.28
CA GLU A 23 9.26 -0.39 4.62
C GLU A 23 8.28 0.26 5.60
N ARG A 24 7.64 1.37 5.18
CA ARG A 24 6.80 2.18 6.07
C ARG A 24 5.45 1.57 6.40
N TYR A 25 4.75 0.98 5.43
CA TYR A 25 3.38 0.46 5.62
C TYR A 25 3.33 -1.06 5.65
N LEU A 26 4.18 -1.74 4.87
CA LEU A 26 4.19 -3.20 4.79
C LEU A 26 5.20 -3.85 5.75
N GLY A 27 6.09 -3.06 6.37
CA GLY A 27 7.08 -3.55 7.33
C GLY A 27 8.06 -4.56 6.71
N MET A 28 8.33 -4.46 5.41
CA MET A 28 9.18 -5.39 4.69
C MET A 28 10.12 -4.66 3.73
N LYS A 29 11.24 -5.30 3.40
CA LYS A 29 12.20 -4.73 2.44
C LYS A 29 11.55 -4.60 1.05
N PRO A 30 11.90 -3.57 0.26
CA PRO A 30 11.39 -3.37 -1.10
C PRO A 30 11.53 -4.61 -2.00
N SER A 31 12.65 -5.33 -1.87
CA SER A 31 12.91 -6.57 -2.61
C SER A 31 11.96 -7.71 -2.22
N THR A 32 11.61 -7.82 -0.94
CA THR A 32 10.61 -8.79 -0.46
C THR A 32 9.21 -8.40 -0.91
N ALA A 33 8.89 -7.11 -0.90
CA ALA A 33 7.60 -6.61 -1.39
C ALA A 33 7.42 -6.92 -2.88
N ASP A 34 8.43 -6.70 -3.74
CA ASP A 34 8.33 -7.01 -5.17
C ASP A 34 8.17 -8.53 -5.42
N LYS A 35 8.89 -9.37 -4.66
CA LYS A 35 8.72 -10.83 -4.73
C LYS A 35 7.28 -11.24 -4.37
N LYS A 36 6.74 -10.73 -3.25
CA LYS A 36 5.35 -11.01 -2.85
C LYS A 36 4.33 -10.45 -3.84
N ALA A 37 4.60 -9.27 -4.40
CA ALA A 37 3.77 -8.69 -5.45
C ALA A 37 3.72 -9.57 -6.71
N GLY A 38 4.85 -10.18 -7.07
CA GLY A 38 4.94 -11.14 -8.18
C GLY A 38 4.21 -12.46 -7.92
N ALA A 39 4.21 -12.91 -6.66
CA ALA A 39 3.48 -14.10 -6.23
C ALA A 39 1.97 -13.87 -6.04
N GLY A 40 1.52 -12.61 -5.98
CA GLY A 40 0.12 -12.29 -5.64
C GLY A 40 -0.18 -12.33 -4.13
N ASP A 41 0.85 -12.39 -3.29
CA ASP A 41 0.74 -12.50 -1.83
C ASP A 41 0.64 -11.15 -1.11
N LEU A 42 0.55 -10.04 -1.86
CA LEU A 42 0.38 -8.73 -1.26
C LEU A 42 -1.09 -8.45 -0.96
N PRO A 43 -1.41 -7.82 0.19
CA PRO A 43 -2.76 -7.44 0.54
C PRO A 43 -3.27 -6.22 -0.25
N ILE A 44 -2.46 -5.69 -1.17
CA ILE A 44 -2.76 -4.52 -1.99
C ILE A 44 -2.48 -4.82 -3.47
N PRO A 45 -3.33 -4.33 -4.39
CA PRO A 45 -3.07 -4.46 -5.81
C PRO A 45 -1.83 -3.63 -6.20
N THR A 46 -0.97 -4.23 -7.00
CA THR A 46 0.22 -3.59 -7.56
C THR A 46 0.23 -3.78 -9.06
N PHE A 47 0.74 -2.80 -9.79
CA PHE A 47 0.86 -2.89 -11.24
C PHE A 47 2.19 -2.29 -11.70
N ARG A 48 2.53 -2.51 -12.97
CA ARG A 48 3.69 -1.90 -13.62
C ARG A 48 3.20 -1.14 -14.84
N MET A 49 3.70 0.08 -15.03
CA MET A 49 3.42 0.86 -16.23
C MET A 49 4.24 0.41 -17.43
N GLY A 50 5.44 -0.16 -17.20
CA GLY A 50 6.29 -0.70 -18.24
C GLY A 50 6.09 -2.20 -18.44
N ASN A 51 6.25 -2.67 -19.69
CA ASN A 51 6.21 -4.10 -20.05
C ASN A 51 7.42 -4.92 -19.56
N THR A 52 8.45 -4.27 -19.02
CA THR A 52 9.69 -4.93 -18.61
C THR A 52 9.66 -5.36 -17.15
N GLN A 53 10.28 -6.51 -16.83
CA GLN A 53 10.44 -6.98 -15.45
C GLN A 53 11.26 -6.03 -14.55
N LYS A 54 12.03 -5.11 -15.15
CA LYS A 54 12.81 -4.07 -14.47
C LYS A 54 11.97 -2.83 -14.13
N ALA A 55 10.76 -2.70 -14.65
CA ALA A 55 9.92 -1.55 -14.37
C ALA A 55 9.50 -1.57 -12.88
N PRO A 56 9.56 -0.43 -12.18
CA PRO A 56 9.15 -0.35 -10.80
C PRO A 56 7.66 -0.71 -10.67
N ARG A 57 7.33 -1.50 -9.64
CA ARG A 57 5.93 -1.70 -9.27
C ARG A 57 5.40 -0.45 -8.61
N MET A 58 4.20 -0.08 -9.01
CA MET A 58 3.45 1.06 -8.52
C MET A 58 2.18 0.57 -7.83
N VAL A 59 1.70 1.38 -6.90
CA VAL A 59 0.42 1.20 -6.20
C VAL A 59 -0.37 2.49 -6.36
N HIS A 60 -1.65 2.37 -6.66
CA HIS A 60 -2.52 3.53 -6.74
C HIS A 60 -2.81 4.06 -5.33
N VAL A 61 -2.79 5.39 -5.14
CA VAL A 61 -3.01 6.01 -3.83
C VAL A 61 -4.34 5.61 -3.20
N ASN A 62 -5.38 5.39 -4.03
CA ASN A 62 -6.69 4.94 -3.56
C ASN A 62 -6.64 3.53 -2.94
N ASP A 63 -5.89 2.61 -3.54
CA ASP A 63 -5.77 1.25 -3.03
C ASP A 63 -4.99 1.20 -1.72
N LEU A 64 -3.93 2.01 -1.62
CA LEU A 64 -3.19 2.18 -0.38
C LEU A 64 -4.06 2.81 0.72
N ALA A 65 -4.84 3.83 0.39
CA ALA A 65 -5.77 4.46 1.32
C ALA A 65 -6.83 3.46 1.83
N ALA A 66 -7.45 2.71 0.92
CA ALA A 66 -8.44 1.69 1.25
C ALA A 66 -7.85 0.60 2.18
N PHE A 67 -6.61 0.20 1.96
CA PHE A 67 -5.92 -0.76 2.84
C PHE A 67 -5.72 -0.21 4.26
N ILE A 68 -5.25 1.02 4.39
CA ILE A 68 -5.06 1.68 5.69
C ILE A 68 -6.40 1.86 6.41
N ASP A 69 -7.43 2.31 5.69
CA ASP A 69 -8.77 2.51 6.25
C ASP A 69 -9.40 1.20 6.70
N LYS A 70 -9.20 0.11 5.95
CA LYS A 70 -9.63 -1.23 6.35
C LYS A 70 -8.96 -1.65 7.66
N ARG A 71 -7.63 -1.55 7.74
CA ARG A 71 -6.87 -1.90 8.96
C ARG A 71 -7.29 -1.06 10.16
N ARG A 72 -7.51 0.25 9.96
CA ARG A 72 -8.00 1.15 11.00
C ARG A 72 -9.40 0.77 11.48
N LYS A 73 -10.29 0.40 10.56
CA LYS A 73 -11.66 -0.01 10.89
C LYS A 73 -11.67 -1.32 11.68
N GLU A 74 -10.83 -2.28 11.32
CA GLU A 74 -10.63 -3.54 12.06
C GLU A 74 -10.14 -3.25 13.48
N ALA A 75 -9.06 -2.48 13.63
CA ALA A 75 -8.52 -2.09 14.93
C ALA A 75 -9.54 -1.34 15.81
N LYS A 76 -10.37 -0.47 15.21
CA LYS A 76 -11.43 0.23 15.95
C LYS A 76 -12.48 -0.73 16.49
N LYS A 77 -12.89 -1.72 15.69
CA LYS A 77 -13.84 -2.76 16.14
C LYS A 77 -13.27 -3.61 17.27
N GLU A 78 -12.00 -4.00 17.17
CA GLU A 78 -11.31 -4.75 18.22
C GLU A 78 -11.24 -3.94 19.52
N PHE A 79 -10.92 -2.64 19.43
CA PHE A 79 -10.90 -1.75 20.59
C PHE A 79 -12.27 -1.58 21.24
N GLU A 80 -13.35 -1.50 20.45
CA GLU A 80 -14.72 -1.45 20.97
C GLU A 80 -15.14 -2.77 21.64
N HIS A 81 -14.60 -3.92 21.21
CA HIS A 81 -14.91 -5.23 21.79
C HIS A 81 -14.12 -5.57 23.06
N CYS A 82 -12.93 -4.99 23.24
CA CYS A 82 -12.14 -5.13 24.47
C CYS A 82 -12.60 -4.21 25.61
N LYS A 83 -13.61 -3.37 25.38
CA LYS A 83 -14.27 -2.52 26.38
C LYS A 83 -15.47 -3.23 26.98
#